data_AF-A0A3A5VS07-F1
#
_entry.id   AF-A0A3A5VS07-F1
#
_cell.length_a   1.000
_cell.length_b   1.000
_cell.length_c   1.000
_cell.angle_alpha   90.00
_cell.angle_beta   90.00
_cell.angle_gamma   90.00
#
_symmetry.space_group_name_H-M   'P 1'
#
loop_
_entity.id
_entity.type
_entity.pdbx_description
1 polymer ?
#
loop_
_entity_poly.entity_id
_entity_poly.type
_entity_poly.pdbx_seq_one_letter_code
_entity_poly.pdbx_strand_id
1 'polypeptide(L)'
;MKNRGQQRFASKGSLAQKLIKRIVKLAKSSPIPEKKIAETLSELYEVDQNLSQSLIFAIENLIYSSKNLTAARSLFLNTVSLLSKNDKNQCFDFTYSCDPKAIDKESLEIVFELHLENEHYLASLILLDGLDQNESTQQKRKSIVQAMKHRDEKKIDIIYQNLANLLLRKKSNEKLTSKKDKNSSKFLHHLLETPSVTWRYRSQLSRMIRRDLNTKYQKSILGWVWGIIEPLALTVTFLFLFDILSATTSRYMPLNIMIGIIIWSGFGQIMLRGTKSLESNTAILQRVKIPRQIFLLNITGTAIVTISLNILAIIPLLIYYQIVPTWKIILFPVSLILVAIYAVSVSLFTSTIQTKWRDVSHFVTVAIRIGFYFTPVFFTLEMLINGRIPPEFLTAYLILNPIAIYLSMARTAFTNESVDIGIEFYWISLLHLAILYCLSSYWFSKNENKAVKYL
;
A
#
# COMPACT_ATOMS: atom_id res chain seq x y z
N MET A 1 38.43 10.71 47.54
CA MET A 1 37.22 9.99 48.04
C MET A 1 35.89 10.39 47.38
N LYS A 2 35.85 11.31 46.38
CA LYS A 2 34.60 11.70 45.69
C LYS A 2 34.09 10.76 44.58
N ASN A 3 34.88 9.78 44.12
CA ASN A 3 34.50 8.87 43.01
C ASN A 3 33.75 7.58 43.41
N ARG A 4 33.67 7.20 44.69
CA ARG A 4 32.98 5.95 45.10
C ARG A 4 31.47 6.11 45.32
N GLY A 5 30.99 7.33 45.60
CA GLY A 5 29.56 7.62 45.83
C GLY A 5 28.73 7.73 44.54
N GLN A 6 29.27 8.41 43.51
CA GLN A 6 28.58 8.57 42.21
C GLN A 6 28.52 7.26 41.40
N GLN A 7 29.52 6.37 41.50
CA GLN A 7 29.46 5.04 40.88
C GLN A 7 28.40 4.13 41.53
N ARG A 8 28.17 4.23 42.86
CA ARG A 8 27.13 3.45 43.55
C ARG A 8 25.71 3.85 43.15
N PHE A 9 25.42 5.14 43.02
CA PHE A 9 24.09 5.62 42.59
C PHE A 9 23.78 5.30 41.12
N ALA A 10 24.75 5.44 40.20
CA ALA A 10 24.59 5.05 38.80
C ALA A 10 24.40 3.53 38.63
N SER A 11 25.02 2.72 39.49
CA SER A 11 24.87 1.26 39.45
C SER A 11 23.48 0.78 39.86
N LYS A 12 22.85 1.41 40.87
CA LYS A 12 21.52 1.06 41.39
C LYS A 12 20.40 1.31 40.36
N GLY A 13 20.41 2.47 39.69
CA GLY A 13 19.43 2.78 38.64
C GLY A 13 19.52 1.83 37.43
N SER A 14 20.73 1.41 37.05
CA SER A 14 20.92 0.43 35.96
C SER A 14 20.43 -0.98 36.33
N LEU A 15 20.52 -1.34 37.62
CA LEU A 15 20.09 -2.63 38.13
C LEU A 15 18.55 -2.72 38.19
N ALA A 16 17.89 -1.67 38.69
CA ALA A 16 16.43 -1.58 38.72
C ALA A 16 15.82 -1.70 37.31
N GLN A 17 16.38 -0.98 36.32
CA GLN A 17 15.93 -1.09 34.93
C GLN A 17 16.13 -2.48 34.31
N LYS A 18 17.20 -3.20 34.71
CA LYS A 18 17.42 -4.59 34.28
C LYS A 18 16.39 -5.54 34.88
N LEU A 19 16.06 -5.37 36.16
CA LEU A 19 15.06 -6.16 36.87
C LEU A 19 13.65 -5.93 36.31
N ILE A 20 13.27 -4.68 36.01
CA ILE A 20 11.99 -4.34 35.34
C ILE A 20 11.90 -5.03 33.96
N LYS A 21 12.96 -4.96 33.15
CA LYS A 21 12.99 -5.65 31.85
C LYS A 21 12.86 -7.18 32.00
N ARG A 22 13.41 -7.75 33.08
CA ARG A 22 13.31 -9.19 33.40
C ARG A 22 11.88 -9.58 33.79
N ILE A 23 11.20 -8.78 34.61
CA ILE A 23 9.79 -8.97 34.99
C ILE A 23 8.89 -8.92 33.74
N VAL A 24 9.07 -7.92 32.88
CA VAL A 24 8.32 -7.80 31.61
C VAL A 24 8.56 -9.01 30.68
N LYS A 25 9.76 -9.58 30.68
CA LYS A 25 10.09 -10.78 29.90
C LYS A 25 9.43 -12.04 30.48
N LEU A 26 9.45 -12.22 31.80
CA LEU A 26 8.82 -13.34 32.50
C LEU A 26 7.28 -13.28 32.40
N ALA A 27 6.69 -12.09 32.41
CA ALA A 27 5.26 -11.89 32.23
C ALA A 27 4.78 -12.21 30.79
N LYS A 28 5.70 -12.32 29.82
CA LYS A 28 5.42 -12.71 28.43
C LYS A 28 5.56 -14.21 28.17
N SER A 29 6.07 -15.03 29.12
CA SER A 29 6.19 -16.48 28.95
C SER A 29 4.90 -17.23 29.31
N SER A 30 4.66 -18.37 28.65
CA SER A 30 3.56 -19.30 28.96
C SER A 30 4.11 -20.72 29.17
N PRO A 31 3.89 -21.37 30.32
CA PRO A 31 3.17 -20.88 31.51
C PRO A 31 3.93 -19.76 32.24
N ILE A 32 3.19 -18.94 33.01
CA ILE A 32 3.76 -17.81 33.75
C ILE A 32 4.48 -18.36 34.99
N PRO A 33 5.79 -18.12 35.16
CA PRO A 33 6.53 -18.60 36.33
C PRO A 33 6.30 -17.64 37.53
N GLU A 34 5.14 -17.74 38.17
CA GLU A 34 4.70 -16.85 39.25
C GLU A 34 5.72 -16.71 40.39
N LYS A 35 6.35 -17.83 40.79
CA LYS A 35 7.39 -17.85 41.83
C LYS A 35 8.62 -17.00 41.46
N LYS A 36 9.09 -17.09 40.20
CA LYS A 36 10.23 -16.29 39.71
C LYS A 36 9.89 -14.81 39.60
N ILE A 37 8.64 -14.48 39.29
CA ILE A 37 8.17 -13.08 39.26
C ILE A 37 8.17 -12.51 40.68
N ALA A 38 7.67 -13.26 41.67
CA ALA A 38 7.68 -12.85 43.07
C ALA A 38 9.11 -12.66 43.61
N GLU A 39 10.03 -13.57 43.29
CA GLU A 39 11.46 -13.45 43.64
C GLU A 39 12.09 -12.19 43.02
N THR A 40 11.85 -11.94 41.72
CA THR A 40 12.43 -10.77 41.02
C THR A 40 11.82 -9.44 41.51
N LEU A 41 10.56 -9.43 41.92
CA LEU A 41 9.91 -8.27 42.55
C LEU A 41 10.49 -8.00 43.95
N SER A 42 10.80 -9.04 44.72
CA SER A 42 11.46 -8.91 46.02
C SER A 42 12.87 -8.34 45.88
N GLU A 43 13.64 -8.82 44.89
CA GLU A 43 14.96 -8.25 44.53
C GLU A 43 14.88 -6.78 44.11
N LEU A 44 13.82 -6.39 43.37
CA LEU A 44 13.62 -5.01 42.97
C LEU A 44 13.34 -4.10 44.18
N TYR A 45 12.61 -4.62 45.18
CA TYR A 45 12.30 -3.89 46.42
C TYR A 45 13.53 -3.59 47.28
N GLU A 46 14.45 -4.56 47.43
CA GLU A 46 15.68 -4.35 48.19
C GLU A 46 16.60 -3.29 47.56
N VAL A 47 16.49 -3.08 46.25
CA VAL A 47 17.36 -2.18 45.48
C VAL A 47 16.86 -0.73 45.53
N ASP A 48 15.54 -0.52 45.57
CA ASP A 48 14.90 0.79 45.52
C ASP A 48 13.71 0.89 46.50
N GLN A 49 13.89 1.57 47.64
CA GLN A 49 12.85 1.70 48.66
C GLN A 49 11.69 2.63 48.24
N ASN A 50 11.86 3.46 47.19
CA ASN A 50 10.79 4.29 46.59
C ASN A 50 9.99 3.51 45.53
N LEU A 51 9.56 2.29 45.89
CA LEU A 51 9.07 1.28 44.95
C LEU A 51 7.73 1.62 44.26
N SER A 52 6.97 2.58 44.78
CA SER A 52 5.58 2.86 44.36
C SER A 52 5.47 3.33 42.89
N GLN A 53 6.23 4.34 42.47
CA GLN A 53 6.13 4.87 41.10
C GLN A 53 6.71 3.92 40.04
N SER A 54 7.80 3.22 40.36
CA SER A 54 8.43 2.26 39.46
C SER A 54 7.55 1.03 39.21
N LEU A 55 6.79 0.59 40.22
CA LEU A 55 5.80 -0.47 40.10
C LEU A 55 4.55 -0.05 39.35
N ILE A 56 4.01 1.15 39.63
CA ILE A 56 2.86 1.70 38.90
C ILE A 56 3.20 1.81 37.42
N PHE A 57 4.35 2.38 37.07
CA PHE A 57 4.81 2.48 35.69
C PHE A 57 5.06 1.11 35.04
N ALA A 58 5.53 0.12 35.80
CA ALA A 58 5.70 -1.25 35.30
C ALA A 58 4.36 -1.93 35.04
N ILE A 59 3.37 -1.76 35.91
CA ILE A 59 2.01 -2.29 35.79
C ILE A 59 1.26 -1.61 34.64
N GLU A 60 1.31 -0.28 34.53
CA GLU A 60 0.74 0.49 33.42
C GLU A 60 1.31 0.04 32.07
N ASN A 61 2.65 -0.09 31.98
CA ASN A 61 3.30 -0.58 30.76
C ASN A 61 2.97 -2.06 30.47
N LEU A 62 2.73 -2.89 31.48
CA LEU A 62 2.35 -4.29 31.28
C LEU A 62 0.88 -4.43 30.87
N ILE A 63 -0.01 -3.59 31.37
CA ILE A 63 -1.41 -3.50 30.94
C ILE A 63 -1.48 -3.01 29.49
N TYR A 64 -0.68 -1.99 29.14
CA TYR A 64 -0.58 -1.50 27.76
C TYR A 64 0.14 -2.48 26.81
N SER A 65 1.16 -3.21 27.28
CA SER A 65 2.00 -4.08 26.44
C SER A 65 1.54 -5.54 26.36
N SER A 66 0.89 -6.08 27.39
CA SER A 66 0.65 -7.53 27.49
C SER A 66 -0.70 -7.91 26.89
N LYS A 67 -0.68 -8.91 26.00
CA LYS A 67 -1.88 -9.53 25.43
C LYS A 67 -2.55 -10.52 26.40
N ASN A 68 -2.18 -10.51 27.69
CA ASN A 68 -2.51 -11.57 28.65
C ASN A 68 -3.01 -10.99 29.98
N LEU A 69 -4.32 -10.79 30.10
CA LEU A 69 -4.99 -10.20 31.26
C LEU A 69 -4.72 -10.98 32.57
N THR A 70 -4.53 -12.30 32.46
CA THR A 70 -4.22 -13.19 33.58
C THR A 70 -2.88 -12.85 34.21
N ALA A 71 -1.89 -12.46 33.39
CA ALA A 71 -0.57 -12.03 33.85
C ALA A 71 -0.61 -10.68 34.59
N ALA A 72 -1.47 -9.76 34.13
CA ALA A 72 -1.67 -8.47 34.79
C ALA A 72 -2.34 -8.64 36.17
N ARG A 73 -3.36 -9.51 36.27
CA ARG A 73 -4.03 -9.86 37.54
C ARG A 73 -3.08 -10.49 38.54
N SER A 74 -2.28 -11.49 38.13
CA SER A 74 -1.33 -12.16 39.02
C SER A 74 -0.23 -11.23 39.51
N LEU A 75 0.27 -10.34 38.64
CA LEU A 75 1.26 -9.33 39.00
C LEU A 75 0.71 -8.32 40.00
N PHE A 76 -0.50 -7.81 39.78
CA PHE A 76 -1.15 -6.87 40.70
C PHE A 76 -1.33 -7.48 42.09
N LEU A 77 -1.92 -8.69 42.17
CA LEU A 77 -2.15 -9.38 43.44
C LEU A 77 -0.84 -9.71 44.19
N ASN A 78 0.20 -10.16 43.49
CA ASN A 78 1.50 -10.44 44.10
C ASN A 78 2.21 -9.17 44.58
N THR A 79 2.04 -8.05 43.88
CA THR A 79 2.60 -6.75 44.29
C THR A 79 1.94 -6.26 45.57
N VAL A 80 0.60 -6.32 45.65
CA VAL A 80 -0.17 -5.96 46.85
C VAL A 80 0.19 -6.87 48.03
N SER A 81 0.35 -8.18 47.79
CA SER A 81 0.80 -9.13 48.82
C SER A 81 2.20 -8.83 49.37
N LEU A 82 3.12 -8.33 48.53
CA LEU A 82 4.50 -8.03 48.93
C LEU A 82 4.55 -6.76 49.78
N LEU A 83 3.77 -5.74 49.39
CA LEU A 83 3.60 -4.51 50.17
C LEU A 83 2.96 -4.81 51.54
N SER A 84 1.99 -5.75 51.59
CA SER A 84 1.33 -6.17 52.83
C SER A 84 2.20 -6.96 53.81
N LYS A 85 3.24 -7.67 53.35
CA LYS A 85 4.04 -8.58 54.21
C LYS A 85 5.20 -7.91 54.95
N ASN A 86 5.74 -6.81 54.43
CA ASN A 86 7.00 -6.24 54.93
C ASN A 86 6.83 -5.06 55.90
N ASP A 87 5.67 -4.41 55.95
CA ASP A 87 5.35 -3.41 56.98
C ASP A 87 4.25 -3.93 57.92
N LYS A 88 4.66 -4.55 59.03
CA LYS A 88 3.75 -5.17 60.01
C LYS A 88 2.87 -4.16 60.78
N ASN A 89 3.03 -2.86 60.55
CA ASN A 89 2.33 -1.80 61.28
C ASN A 89 1.46 -0.87 60.39
N GLN A 90 1.24 -1.17 59.12
CA GLN A 90 0.41 -0.33 58.24
C GLN A 90 -0.94 -1.00 57.94
N CYS A 91 -2.04 -0.37 58.37
CA CYS A 91 -3.39 -0.75 57.96
C CYS A 91 -3.62 -0.29 56.51
N PHE A 92 -3.84 -1.23 55.60
CA PHE A 92 -4.23 -0.93 54.21
C PHE A 92 -5.74 -0.71 54.14
N ASP A 93 -6.19 0.54 54.13
CA ASP A 93 -7.59 0.86 53.85
C ASP A 93 -7.83 0.99 52.35
N PHE A 94 -8.65 0.09 51.81
CA PHE A 94 -9.14 0.15 50.43
C PHE A 94 -10.49 0.86 50.41
N THR A 95 -10.50 2.14 50.11
CA THR A 95 -11.72 2.89 49.82
C THR A 95 -11.98 2.91 48.31
N TYR A 96 -13.15 2.44 47.91
CA TYR A 96 -13.63 2.62 46.54
C TYR A 96 -14.45 3.91 46.51
N SER A 97 -13.99 4.90 45.75
CA SER A 97 -14.74 6.13 45.50
C SER A 97 -15.20 6.12 44.04
N CYS A 98 -16.50 5.93 43.82
CA CYS A 98 -17.11 6.30 42.55
C CYS A 98 -17.33 7.81 42.60
N ASP A 99 -16.51 8.60 41.90
CA ASP A 99 -16.73 10.04 41.81
C ASP A 99 -18.09 10.32 41.14
N PRO A 100 -19.08 10.87 41.88
CA PRO A 100 -20.41 11.13 41.32
C PRO A 100 -20.39 12.22 40.24
N LYS A 101 -19.34 13.04 40.17
CA LYS A 101 -19.23 14.11 39.17
C LYS A 101 -18.75 13.60 37.79
N ALA A 102 -18.25 12.37 37.71
CA ALA A 102 -17.95 11.69 36.45
C ALA A 102 -19.21 11.11 35.76
N ILE A 103 -20.37 11.13 36.42
CA ILE A 103 -21.64 10.60 35.89
C ILE A 103 -22.15 11.41 34.68
N ASP A 104 -21.78 12.69 34.57
CA ASP A 104 -22.18 13.57 33.46
C ASP A 104 -21.26 13.52 32.23
N LYS A 105 -20.12 12.83 32.30
CA LYS A 105 -19.18 12.69 31.17
C LYS A 105 -18.84 11.23 30.95
N GLU A 106 -19.67 10.56 30.14
CA GLU A 106 -19.44 9.42 29.20
C GLU A 106 -18.45 8.27 29.54
N SER A 107 -17.74 8.28 30.66
CA SER A 107 -16.72 7.31 31.08
C SER A 107 -17.06 6.79 32.47
N LEU A 108 -17.07 5.46 32.64
CA LEU A 108 -17.10 4.85 33.98
C LEU A 108 -15.65 4.62 34.41
N GLU A 109 -15.10 5.56 35.16
CA GLU A 109 -13.79 5.44 35.77
C GLU A 109 -13.95 4.67 37.09
N ILE A 110 -13.33 3.49 37.20
CA ILE A 110 -13.17 2.81 38.48
C ILE A 110 -11.79 3.17 38.97
N VAL A 111 -11.73 4.14 39.88
CA VAL A 111 -10.50 4.59 40.52
C VAL A 111 -10.27 3.72 41.76
N PHE A 112 -9.12 3.06 41.83
CA PHE A 112 -8.68 2.42 43.06
C PHE A 112 -7.72 3.39 43.76
N GLU A 113 -8.17 3.96 44.88
CA GLU A 113 -7.31 4.80 45.71
C GLU A 113 -6.59 3.92 46.74
N LEU A 114 -5.27 3.96 46.72
CA LEU A 114 -4.41 3.38 47.76
C LEU A 114 -3.95 4.52 48.68
N HIS A 115 -4.44 4.51 49.92
CA HIS A 115 -3.99 5.47 50.93
C HIS A 115 -2.81 4.91 51.71
N LEU A 116 -1.67 5.60 51.64
CA LEU A 116 -0.46 5.30 52.42
C LEU A 116 -0.12 6.52 53.28
N GLU A 117 -0.58 6.49 54.54
CA GLU A 117 -0.25 7.31 55.74
C GLU A 117 0.16 8.80 55.63
N ASN A 118 0.12 9.44 54.47
CA ASN A 118 0.15 10.89 54.16
C ASN A 118 0.35 11.17 52.65
N GLU A 119 0.40 10.15 51.79
CA GLU A 119 0.42 10.31 50.33
C GLU A 119 -0.74 9.53 49.67
N HIS A 120 -1.48 10.23 48.80
CA HIS A 120 -2.55 9.67 47.99
C HIS A 120 -1.95 9.09 46.71
N TYR A 121 -1.99 7.76 46.55
CA TYR A 121 -1.59 7.11 45.32
C TYR A 121 -2.83 6.74 44.51
N LEU A 122 -3.02 7.43 43.38
CA LEU A 122 -4.13 7.20 42.45
C LEU A 122 -3.71 6.18 41.40
N ALA A 123 -4.34 5.00 41.39
CA ALA A 123 -4.21 4.05 40.29
C ALA A 123 -5.56 4.00 39.54
N SER A 124 -5.62 4.62 38.36
CA SER A 124 -6.81 4.59 37.52
C SER A 124 -6.82 3.37 36.62
N LEU A 125 -7.90 2.59 36.68
CA LEU A 125 -8.15 1.51 35.72
C LEU A 125 -9.28 1.96 34.80
N ILE A 126 -8.91 2.60 33.68
CA ILE A 126 -9.87 3.02 32.64
C ILE A 126 -10.36 1.75 31.91
N LEU A 127 -11.55 1.26 32.27
CA LEU A 127 -12.03 -0.04 31.77
C LEU A 127 -13.11 0.04 30.69
N LEU A 128 -13.68 1.22 30.38
CA LEU A 128 -14.90 1.27 29.56
C LEU A 128 -14.97 2.49 28.64
N ASP A 129 -13.98 2.64 27.76
CA ASP A 129 -14.11 3.56 26.63
C ASP A 129 -14.52 2.78 25.36
N GLY A 130 -15.77 2.96 24.95
CA GLY A 130 -16.27 2.58 23.63
C GLY A 130 -17.15 1.32 23.50
N LEU A 131 -17.89 0.87 24.51
CA LEU A 131 -18.95 -0.13 24.25
C LEU A 131 -20.20 0.56 23.70
N ASP A 132 -20.66 0.12 22.52
CA ASP A 132 -21.88 0.61 21.83
C ASP A 132 -23.09 0.75 22.76
N GLN A 133 -23.84 1.83 22.57
CA GLN A 133 -25.01 2.24 23.36
C GLN A 133 -26.28 1.40 23.11
N ASN A 134 -26.17 0.08 22.98
CA ASN A 134 -27.36 -0.78 22.93
C ASN A 134 -27.99 -0.92 24.33
N GLU A 135 -29.33 -0.99 24.40
CA GLU A 135 -30.10 -1.16 25.65
C GLU A 135 -29.61 -2.37 26.47
N SER A 136 -29.22 -3.47 25.82
CA SER A 136 -28.68 -4.66 26.50
C SER A 136 -27.35 -4.40 27.22
N THR A 137 -26.55 -3.46 26.74
CA THR A 137 -25.27 -3.05 27.33
C THR A 137 -25.50 -2.15 28.54
N GLN A 138 -26.48 -1.24 28.47
CA GLN A 138 -26.87 -0.39 29.60
C GLN A 138 -27.51 -1.20 30.74
N GLN A 139 -28.32 -2.20 30.44
CA GLN A 139 -28.94 -3.06 31.44
C GLN A 139 -27.92 -3.93 32.16
N LYS A 140 -26.93 -4.46 31.42
CA LYS A 140 -25.74 -5.11 32.01
C LYS A 140 -24.94 -4.16 32.88
N ARG A 141 -24.71 -2.91 32.45
CA ARG A 141 -24.02 -1.86 33.23
C ARG A 141 -24.70 -1.61 34.59
N LYS A 142 -26.04 -1.50 34.61
CA LYS A 142 -26.83 -1.34 35.85
C LYS A 142 -26.71 -2.55 36.79
N SER A 143 -26.79 -3.77 36.26
CA SER A 143 -26.64 -4.99 37.07
C SER A 143 -25.26 -5.15 37.69
N ILE A 144 -24.21 -4.69 36.99
CA ILE A 144 -22.82 -4.74 37.45
C ILE A 144 -22.61 -3.75 38.61
N VAL A 145 -23.11 -2.53 38.48
CA VAL A 145 -23.07 -1.50 39.55
C VAL A 145 -23.82 -1.98 40.80
N GLN A 146 -24.96 -2.65 40.62
CA GLN A 146 -25.77 -3.16 41.72
C GLN A 146 -25.14 -4.38 42.41
N ALA A 147 -24.46 -5.27 41.67
CA ALA A 147 -23.72 -6.40 42.24
C ALA A 147 -22.48 -5.96 43.01
N MET A 148 -21.76 -4.92 42.56
CA MET A 148 -20.61 -4.35 43.28
C MET A 148 -21.02 -3.72 44.63
N LYS A 149 -22.25 -3.18 44.72
CA LYS A 149 -22.78 -2.57 45.95
C LYS A 149 -23.04 -3.58 47.08
N HIS A 150 -23.15 -4.88 46.76
CA HIS A 150 -23.50 -5.95 47.71
C HIS A 150 -22.34 -6.91 48.07
N ARG A 151 -21.08 -6.65 47.65
CA ARG A 151 -19.87 -7.45 48.01
C ARG A 151 -19.98 -8.98 47.74
N ASP A 152 -20.65 -9.39 46.67
CA ASP A 152 -20.86 -10.82 46.35
C ASP A 152 -19.75 -11.35 45.40
N GLU A 153 -18.66 -11.91 45.97
CA GLU A 153 -17.42 -12.29 45.24
C GLU A 153 -17.65 -13.23 44.04
N LYS A 154 -18.60 -14.17 44.12
CA LYS A 154 -18.89 -15.12 43.02
C LYS A 154 -19.51 -14.44 41.81
N LYS A 155 -20.35 -13.42 42.00
CA LYS A 155 -20.94 -12.65 40.89
C LYS A 155 -19.92 -11.75 40.23
N ILE A 156 -18.98 -11.22 41.01
CA ILE A 156 -17.90 -10.36 40.53
C ILE A 156 -16.99 -11.15 39.55
N ASP A 157 -16.62 -12.39 39.87
CA ASP A 157 -15.80 -13.22 38.96
C ASP A 157 -16.53 -13.58 37.65
N ILE A 158 -17.83 -13.87 37.71
CA ILE A 158 -18.67 -14.13 36.51
C ILE A 158 -18.76 -12.86 35.63
N ILE A 159 -18.88 -11.70 36.25
CA ILE A 159 -18.90 -10.40 35.56
C ILE A 159 -17.55 -10.14 34.88
N TYR A 160 -16.43 -10.39 35.57
CA TYR A 160 -15.09 -10.24 35.01
C TYR A 160 -14.86 -11.16 33.80
N GLN A 161 -15.29 -12.42 33.86
CA GLN A 161 -15.16 -13.33 32.72
C GLN A 161 -16.03 -12.90 31.53
N ASN A 162 -17.25 -12.45 31.78
CA ASN A 162 -18.14 -11.95 30.72
C ASN A 162 -17.61 -10.67 30.07
N LEU A 163 -17.03 -9.75 30.86
CA LEU A 163 -16.37 -8.54 30.36
C LEU A 163 -15.11 -8.87 29.57
N ALA A 164 -14.28 -9.81 30.05
CA ALA A 164 -13.10 -10.27 29.33
C ALA A 164 -13.46 -10.86 27.96
N ASN A 165 -14.52 -11.68 27.89
CA ASN A 165 -14.99 -12.26 26.64
C ASN A 165 -15.55 -11.20 25.67
N LEU A 166 -16.24 -10.18 26.17
CA LEU A 166 -16.74 -9.06 25.37
C LEU A 166 -15.60 -8.18 24.82
N LEU A 167 -14.59 -7.88 25.65
CA LEU A 167 -13.41 -7.12 25.23
C LEU A 167 -12.57 -7.89 24.21
N LEU A 168 -12.44 -9.21 24.35
CA LEU A 168 -11.76 -10.06 23.37
C LEU A 168 -12.50 -10.09 22.03
N ARG A 169 -13.84 -10.19 22.04
CA ARG A 169 -14.66 -10.10 20.81
C ARG A 169 -14.56 -8.72 20.16
N LYS A 170 -14.65 -7.63 20.93
CA LYS A 170 -14.51 -6.26 20.41
C LYS A 170 -13.13 -6.03 19.80
N LYS A 171 -12.05 -6.47 20.46
CA LYS A 171 -10.67 -6.35 19.94
C LYS A 171 -10.40 -7.21 18.70
N SER A 172 -11.07 -8.36 18.60
CA SER A 172 -11.04 -9.19 17.38
C SER A 172 -11.75 -8.46 16.24
N ASN A 173 -12.94 -7.92 16.49
CA ASN A 173 -13.70 -7.15 15.52
C ASN A 173 -13.00 -5.84 15.12
N GLU A 174 -12.44 -5.08 16.06
CA GLU A 174 -11.63 -3.87 15.81
C GLU A 174 -10.38 -4.17 14.98
N LYS A 175 -9.72 -5.31 15.19
CA LYS A 175 -8.60 -5.71 14.32
C LYS A 175 -9.03 -6.07 12.91
N LEU A 176 -10.22 -6.68 12.76
CA LEU A 176 -10.79 -7.02 11.47
C LEU A 176 -11.30 -5.78 10.72
N THR A 177 -11.99 -4.87 11.40
CA THR A 177 -12.46 -3.57 10.85
C THR A 177 -11.29 -2.65 10.58
N SER A 178 -10.36 -2.44 11.52
CA SER A 178 -9.14 -1.64 11.31
C SER A 178 -8.29 -2.14 10.13
N LYS A 179 -8.16 -3.46 9.94
CA LYS A 179 -7.38 -4.01 8.80
C LYS A 179 -8.13 -3.86 7.46
N LYS A 180 -9.46 -3.90 7.45
CA LYS A 180 -10.30 -3.70 6.26
C LYS A 180 -10.37 -2.21 5.90
N ASP A 181 -10.59 -1.34 6.87
CA ASP A 181 -10.66 0.12 6.71
C ASP A 181 -9.30 0.72 6.34
N LYS A 182 -8.20 0.23 6.92
CA LYS A 182 -6.85 0.70 6.58
C LYS A 182 -6.40 0.24 5.18
N ASN A 183 -6.91 -0.88 4.67
CA ASN A 183 -6.63 -1.29 3.28
C ASN A 183 -7.54 -0.54 2.28
N SER A 184 -8.81 -0.33 2.63
CA SER A 184 -9.76 0.43 1.80
C SER A 184 -9.37 1.91 1.70
N SER A 185 -9.04 2.56 2.83
CA SER A 185 -8.58 3.94 2.83
C SER A 185 -7.26 4.11 2.11
N LYS A 186 -6.29 3.19 2.31
CA LYS A 186 -5.00 3.26 1.62
C LYS A 186 -5.14 3.11 0.10
N PHE A 187 -6.10 2.30 -0.37
CA PHE A 187 -6.41 2.20 -1.80
C PHE A 187 -7.03 3.49 -2.36
N LEU A 188 -8.06 4.01 -1.69
CA LEU A 188 -8.75 5.23 -2.10
C LEU A 188 -7.81 6.44 -2.08
N HIS A 189 -6.98 6.56 -1.05
CA HIS A 189 -5.90 7.54 -1.00
C HIS A 189 -4.95 7.37 -2.18
N HIS A 190 -4.53 6.14 -2.52
CA HIS A 190 -3.60 5.96 -3.64
C HIS A 190 -4.19 6.37 -4.99
N LEU A 191 -5.47 6.06 -5.23
CA LEU A 191 -6.16 6.34 -6.49
C LEU A 191 -6.43 7.84 -6.66
N LEU A 192 -6.86 8.52 -5.59
CA LEU A 192 -7.16 9.96 -5.58
C LEU A 192 -5.89 10.82 -5.44
N GLU A 193 -4.85 10.32 -4.78
CA GLU A 193 -3.59 11.06 -4.60
C GLU A 193 -2.59 10.86 -5.73
N THR A 194 -2.77 9.92 -6.66
CA THR A 194 -1.86 9.78 -7.82
C THR A 194 -1.53 11.10 -8.53
N PRO A 195 -2.53 11.95 -8.88
CA PRO A 195 -2.25 13.26 -9.45
C PRO A 195 -1.58 14.24 -8.47
N SER A 196 -1.97 14.23 -7.18
CA SER A 196 -1.38 15.14 -6.18
C SER A 196 0.07 14.76 -5.81
N VAL A 197 0.39 13.48 -5.78
CA VAL A 197 1.75 12.92 -5.63
C VAL A 197 2.60 13.30 -6.84
N THR A 198 2.07 13.13 -8.06
CA THR A 198 2.78 13.53 -9.28
C THR A 198 3.12 15.02 -9.26
N TRP A 199 2.18 15.86 -8.83
CA TRP A 199 2.40 17.29 -8.70
C TRP A 199 3.43 17.64 -7.61
N ARG A 200 3.35 17.01 -6.43
CA ARG A 200 4.28 17.24 -5.31
C ARG A 200 5.73 16.85 -5.66
N TYR A 201 5.90 15.76 -6.43
CA TYR A 201 7.20 15.24 -6.84
C TYR A 201 7.62 15.62 -8.26
N ARG A 202 6.95 16.61 -8.90
CA ARG A 202 7.19 17.00 -10.29
C ARG A 202 8.64 17.40 -10.58
N SER A 203 9.31 18.05 -9.63
CA SER A 203 10.70 18.50 -9.80
C SER A 203 11.69 17.33 -9.78
N GLN A 204 11.42 16.30 -8.98
CA GLN A 204 12.18 15.07 -8.89
C GLN A 204 11.94 14.24 -10.16
N LEU A 205 10.67 14.10 -10.55
CA LEU A 205 10.26 13.39 -11.75
C LEU A 205 10.91 14.00 -13.01
N SER A 206 10.85 15.32 -13.18
CA SER A 206 11.47 16.01 -14.32
C SER A 206 12.99 15.77 -14.38
N ARG A 207 13.68 15.79 -13.23
CA ARG A 207 15.12 15.49 -13.17
C ARG A 207 15.42 14.04 -13.54
N MET A 208 14.60 13.09 -13.10
CA MET A 208 14.77 11.68 -13.45
C MET A 208 14.54 11.45 -14.95
N ILE A 209 13.50 12.08 -15.53
CA ILE A 209 13.21 11.97 -16.97
C ILE A 209 14.36 12.55 -17.79
N ARG A 210 14.84 13.75 -17.44
CA ARG A 210 15.99 14.38 -18.12
C ARG A 210 17.24 13.52 -18.03
N ARG A 211 17.52 12.95 -16.85
CA ARG A 211 18.65 12.04 -16.65
C ARG A 211 18.52 10.80 -17.55
N ASP A 212 17.36 10.15 -17.55
CA ASP A 212 17.12 8.93 -18.33
C ASP A 212 17.15 9.19 -19.84
N LEU A 213 16.69 10.36 -20.31
CA LEU A 213 16.82 10.77 -21.71
C LEU A 213 18.27 11.06 -22.08
N ASN A 214 18.99 11.79 -21.23
CA ASN A 214 20.41 12.07 -21.46
C ASN A 214 21.18 10.77 -21.57
N THR A 215 21.05 9.84 -20.60
CA THR A 215 21.77 8.57 -20.63
C THR A 215 21.40 7.69 -21.83
N LYS A 216 20.16 7.75 -22.33
CA LYS A 216 19.73 6.98 -23.51
C LYS A 216 20.45 7.40 -24.79
N TYR A 217 20.75 8.68 -24.96
CA TYR A 217 21.38 9.20 -26.18
C TYR A 217 22.84 9.61 -25.98
N GLN A 218 23.34 9.59 -24.74
CA GLN A 218 24.74 9.88 -24.43
C GLN A 218 25.64 8.79 -25.04
N LYS A 219 26.71 9.23 -25.73
CA LYS A 219 27.70 8.35 -26.41
C LYS A 219 27.18 7.61 -27.65
N SER A 220 26.01 7.94 -28.18
CA SER A 220 25.57 7.41 -29.47
C SER A 220 26.05 8.31 -30.61
N ILE A 221 26.67 7.71 -31.63
CA ILE A 221 27.15 8.43 -32.84
C ILE A 221 25.98 9.10 -33.56
N LEU A 222 24.84 8.41 -33.66
CA LEU A 222 23.62 8.88 -34.33
C LEU A 222 22.63 9.58 -33.37
N GLY A 223 22.81 9.44 -32.05
CA GLY A 223 22.00 10.13 -31.04
C GLY A 223 20.49 9.89 -31.21
N TRP A 224 19.73 10.99 -31.31
CA TRP A 224 18.27 10.99 -31.47
C TRP A 224 17.77 10.43 -32.81
N VAL A 225 18.63 10.37 -33.84
CA VAL A 225 18.27 9.90 -35.18
C VAL A 225 17.79 8.43 -35.18
N TRP A 226 18.26 7.63 -34.22
CA TRP A 226 17.79 6.25 -34.03
C TRP A 226 16.28 6.14 -33.80
N GLY A 227 15.66 7.14 -33.14
CA GLY A 227 14.20 7.16 -32.94
C GLY A 227 13.41 7.28 -34.24
N ILE A 228 14.03 7.79 -35.30
CA ILE A 228 13.43 7.95 -36.64
C ILE A 228 13.76 6.75 -37.53
N ILE A 229 15.00 6.28 -37.49
CA ILE A 229 15.47 5.15 -38.33
C ILE A 229 14.69 3.87 -38.01
N GLU A 230 14.47 3.56 -36.73
CA GLU A 230 13.84 2.29 -36.33
C GLU A 230 12.39 2.15 -36.87
N PRO A 231 11.47 3.11 -36.65
CA PRO A 231 10.12 3.05 -37.22
C PRO A 231 10.12 3.03 -38.76
N LEU A 232 11.02 3.77 -39.41
CA LEU A 232 11.12 3.79 -40.87
C LEU A 232 11.55 2.42 -41.42
N ALA A 233 12.63 1.84 -40.86
CA ALA A 233 13.13 0.54 -41.30
C ALA A 233 12.09 -0.57 -41.12
N LEU A 234 11.39 -0.59 -39.97
CA LEU A 234 10.30 -1.54 -39.74
C LEU A 234 9.14 -1.29 -40.70
N THR A 235 8.77 -0.04 -40.97
CA THR A 235 7.70 0.29 -41.93
C THR A 235 8.03 -0.24 -43.32
N VAL A 236 9.22 0.03 -43.83
CA VAL A 236 9.68 -0.49 -45.13
C VAL A 236 9.66 -2.02 -45.17
N THR A 237 10.11 -2.67 -44.09
CA THR A 237 10.11 -4.13 -43.98
C THR A 237 8.69 -4.71 -44.09
N PHE A 238 7.71 -4.14 -43.36
CA PHE A 238 6.33 -4.61 -43.42
C PHE A 238 5.65 -4.28 -44.74
N LEU A 239 5.98 -3.15 -45.38
CA LEU A 239 5.49 -2.85 -46.72
C LEU A 239 5.96 -3.89 -47.73
N PHE A 240 7.25 -4.23 -47.72
CA PHE A 240 7.78 -5.28 -48.58
C PHE A 240 7.13 -6.64 -48.31
N LEU A 241 6.87 -6.96 -47.03
CA LEU A 241 6.14 -8.17 -46.67
C LEU A 241 4.71 -8.18 -47.24
N PHE A 242 3.98 -7.07 -47.19
CA PHE A 242 2.62 -7.00 -47.76
C PHE A 242 2.59 -7.09 -49.28
N ASP A 243 3.61 -6.53 -49.94
CA ASP A 243 3.78 -6.60 -51.39
C ASP A 243 3.98 -8.06 -51.84
N ILE A 244 4.84 -8.82 -51.16
CA ILE A 244 5.03 -10.26 -51.43
C ILE A 244 3.75 -11.06 -51.17
N LEU A 245 3.02 -10.74 -50.11
CA LEU A 245 1.82 -11.49 -49.71
C LEU A 245 0.56 -11.09 -50.51
N SER A 246 0.70 -10.26 -51.57
CA SER A 246 -0.41 -9.78 -52.42
C SER A 246 -1.61 -9.27 -51.62
N ALA A 247 -1.36 -8.61 -50.49
CA ALA A 247 -2.40 -8.05 -49.67
C ALA A 247 -2.89 -6.73 -50.27
N THR A 248 -4.21 -6.53 -50.36
CA THR A 248 -4.79 -5.24 -50.76
C THR A 248 -4.25 -4.13 -49.85
N THR A 249 -3.38 -3.28 -50.39
CA THR A 249 -2.79 -2.17 -49.62
C THR A 249 -3.70 -0.95 -49.68
N SER A 250 -4.14 -0.46 -48.51
CA SER A 250 -4.79 0.85 -48.41
C SER A 250 -3.81 1.96 -48.84
N ARG A 251 -4.34 3.07 -49.39
CA ARG A 251 -3.58 4.24 -49.84
C ARG A 251 -2.61 4.76 -48.76
N TYR A 252 -3.04 4.73 -47.49
CA TYR A 252 -2.27 5.24 -46.35
C TYR A 252 -1.53 4.15 -45.58
N MET A 253 -1.30 2.98 -46.18
CA MET A 253 -0.67 1.84 -45.51
C MET A 253 0.68 2.17 -44.84
N PRO A 254 1.66 2.81 -45.51
CA PRO A 254 2.93 3.21 -44.87
C PRO A 254 2.73 4.03 -43.60
N LEU A 255 1.80 5.00 -43.65
CA LEU A 255 1.47 5.87 -42.52
C LEU A 255 0.83 5.08 -41.38
N ASN A 256 -0.12 4.20 -41.70
CA ASN A 256 -0.84 3.36 -40.74
C ASN A 256 0.08 2.35 -40.02
N ILE A 257 1.05 1.77 -40.73
CA ILE A 257 2.07 0.88 -40.17
C ILE A 257 2.97 1.66 -39.21
N MET A 258 3.49 2.80 -39.65
CA MET A 258 4.43 3.58 -38.86
C MET A 258 3.80 4.12 -37.57
N ILE A 259 2.57 4.64 -37.63
CA ILE A 259 1.81 5.06 -36.44
C ILE A 259 1.67 3.90 -35.45
N GLY A 260 1.31 2.71 -35.97
CA GLY A 260 1.17 1.51 -35.14
C GLY A 260 2.49 1.15 -34.45
N ILE A 261 3.59 1.10 -35.19
CA ILE A 261 4.92 0.78 -34.67
C ILE A 261 5.36 1.79 -33.59
N ILE A 262 5.14 3.09 -33.80
CA ILE A 262 5.52 4.12 -32.84
C ILE A 262 4.76 3.94 -31.51
N ILE A 263 3.43 3.74 -31.58
CA ILE A 263 2.59 3.55 -30.40
C ILE A 263 2.95 2.24 -29.68
N TRP A 264 3.12 1.15 -30.43
CA TRP A 264 3.48 -0.15 -29.86
C TRP A 264 4.87 -0.17 -29.23
N SER A 265 5.85 0.51 -29.85
CA SER A 265 7.19 0.67 -29.28
C SER A 265 7.13 1.42 -27.94
N GLY A 266 6.33 2.49 -27.87
CA GLY A 266 6.04 3.20 -26.63
C GLY A 266 5.42 2.30 -25.56
N PHE A 267 4.37 1.56 -25.93
CA PHE A 267 3.71 0.58 -25.07
C PHE A 267 4.70 -0.46 -24.52
N GLY A 268 5.50 -1.06 -25.40
CA GLY A 268 6.52 -2.06 -25.05
C GLY A 268 7.60 -1.50 -24.11
N GLN A 269 8.05 -0.26 -24.34
CA GLN A 269 9.01 0.41 -23.47
C GLN A 269 8.46 0.63 -22.05
N ILE A 270 7.20 1.09 -21.93
CA ILE A 270 6.56 1.28 -20.63
C ILE A 270 6.39 -0.06 -19.93
N MET A 271 5.89 -1.08 -20.62
CA MET A 271 5.68 -2.41 -20.08
C MET A 271 6.97 -3.06 -19.57
N LEU A 272 7.99 -3.16 -20.44
CA LEU A 272 9.21 -3.89 -20.11
C LEU A 272 10.02 -3.22 -19.01
N ARG A 273 10.23 -1.89 -19.12
CA ARG A 273 10.93 -1.12 -18.08
C ARG A 273 10.08 -1.01 -16.82
N GLY A 274 8.77 -0.89 -16.98
CA GLY A 274 7.80 -0.78 -15.90
C GLY A 274 7.76 -2.02 -15.01
N THR A 275 7.76 -3.22 -15.60
CA THR A 275 7.89 -4.49 -14.86
C THR A 275 9.17 -4.53 -14.04
N LYS A 276 10.29 -4.00 -14.56
CA LYS A 276 11.57 -3.95 -13.83
C LYS A 276 11.78 -2.68 -12.99
N SER A 277 10.76 -1.83 -12.86
CA SER A 277 10.92 -0.48 -12.29
C SER A 277 11.39 -0.48 -10.83
N LEU A 278 10.87 -1.40 -10.01
CA LEU A 278 11.27 -1.52 -8.60
C LEU A 278 12.68 -2.11 -8.46
N GLU A 279 12.99 -3.17 -9.21
CA GLU A 279 14.28 -3.86 -9.17
C GLU A 279 15.44 -2.97 -9.67
N SER A 280 15.22 -2.22 -10.75
CA SER A 280 16.23 -1.31 -11.30
C SER A 280 16.52 -0.08 -10.42
N ASN A 281 15.65 0.23 -9.45
CA ASN A 281 15.77 1.40 -8.58
C ASN A 281 15.96 1.05 -7.10
N THR A 282 16.35 -0.19 -6.78
CA THR A 282 16.55 -0.69 -5.40
C THR A 282 17.45 0.20 -4.56
N ALA A 283 18.55 0.70 -5.12
CA ALA A 283 19.49 1.58 -4.41
C ALA A 283 18.83 2.89 -3.90
N ILE A 284 17.88 3.44 -4.66
CA ILE A 284 17.13 4.64 -4.27
C ILE A 284 16.05 4.27 -3.25
N LEU A 285 15.34 3.16 -3.48
CA LEU A 285 14.27 2.66 -2.61
C LEU A 285 14.76 2.36 -1.18
N GLN A 286 15.99 1.89 -1.02
CA GLN A 286 16.57 1.58 0.29
C GLN A 286 17.05 2.83 1.04
N ARG A 287 17.36 3.93 0.33
CA ARG A 287 17.97 5.15 0.91
C ARG A 287 16.97 6.28 1.16
N VAL A 288 15.90 6.37 0.37
CA VAL A 288 14.96 7.49 0.42
C VAL A 288 13.52 7.00 0.42
N LYS A 289 12.70 7.52 1.34
CA LYS A 289 11.26 7.24 1.38
C LYS A 289 10.53 8.07 0.32
N ILE A 290 10.43 7.53 -0.89
CA ILE A 290 9.70 8.13 -2.03
C ILE A 290 8.54 7.21 -2.42
N PRO A 291 7.37 7.74 -2.81
CA PRO A 291 6.30 6.94 -3.41
C PRO A 291 6.80 6.13 -4.61
N ARG A 292 6.59 4.81 -4.57
CA ARG A 292 7.20 3.88 -5.54
C ARG A 292 6.63 4.02 -6.94
N GLN A 293 5.39 4.51 -7.07
CA GLN A 293 4.76 4.79 -8.37
C GLN A 293 5.55 5.82 -9.21
N ILE A 294 6.35 6.69 -8.58
CA ILE A 294 7.14 7.71 -9.28
C ILE A 294 8.15 7.09 -10.25
N PHE A 295 8.68 5.90 -9.94
CA PHE A 295 9.59 5.20 -10.85
C PHE A 295 8.89 4.79 -12.15
N LEU A 296 7.64 4.34 -12.07
CA LEU A 296 6.86 3.99 -13.24
C LEU A 296 6.44 5.24 -14.02
N LEU A 297 6.04 6.32 -13.33
CA LEU A 297 5.74 7.60 -13.98
C LEU A 297 6.96 8.19 -14.69
N ASN A 298 8.17 8.02 -14.14
CA ASN A 298 9.42 8.42 -14.80
C ASN A 298 9.63 7.67 -16.13
N ILE A 299 9.39 6.35 -16.12
CA ILE A 299 9.48 5.52 -17.32
C ILE A 299 8.45 5.98 -18.36
N THR A 300 7.20 6.18 -17.95
CA THR A 300 6.12 6.66 -18.81
C THR A 300 6.43 8.03 -19.40
N GLY A 301 6.91 8.98 -18.59
CA GLY A 301 7.32 10.31 -19.08
C GLY A 301 8.47 10.24 -20.08
N THR A 302 9.46 9.38 -19.83
CA THR A 302 10.57 9.13 -20.77
C THR A 302 10.08 8.53 -22.08
N ALA A 303 9.14 7.59 -22.03
CA ALA A 303 8.54 6.97 -23.20
C ALA A 303 7.71 7.98 -24.02
N ILE A 304 6.90 8.82 -23.36
CA ILE A 304 6.12 9.87 -24.03
C ILE A 304 7.04 10.83 -24.77
N VAL A 305 8.12 11.33 -24.14
CA VAL A 305 9.08 12.21 -24.82
C VAL A 305 9.76 11.51 -26.00
N THR A 306 10.08 10.22 -25.86
CA THR A 306 10.64 9.43 -26.96
C THR A 306 9.65 9.31 -28.12
N ILE A 307 8.38 9.00 -27.83
CA ILE A 307 7.32 8.94 -28.85
C ILE A 307 7.17 10.31 -29.53
N SER A 308 7.22 11.41 -28.79
CA SER A 308 7.17 12.76 -29.35
C SER A 308 8.27 13.02 -30.37
N LEU A 309 9.49 12.50 -30.14
CA LEU A 309 10.57 12.56 -31.12
C LEU A 309 10.29 11.64 -32.32
N ASN A 310 9.77 10.44 -32.09
CA ASN A 310 9.46 9.48 -33.16
C ASN A 310 8.32 9.97 -34.08
N ILE A 311 7.42 10.82 -33.60
CA ILE A 311 6.38 11.46 -34.45
C ILE A 311 7.01 12.26 -35.60
N LEU A 312 8.25 12.78 -35.44
CA LEU A 312 8.94 13.48 -36.52
C LEU A 312 9.13 12.57 -37.75
N ALA A 313 9.20 11.25 -37.56
CA ALA A 313 9.26 10.29 -38.66
C ALA A 313 7.98 10.28 -39.54
N ILE A 314 6.84 10.76 -39.01
CA ILE A 314 5.56 10.83 -39.71
C ILE A 314 5.50 12.00 -40.70
N ILE A 315 6.23 13.08 -40.45
CA ILE A 315 6.16 14.33 -41.22
C ILE A 315 6.37 14.11 -42.74
N PRO A 316 7.39 13.36 -43.21
CA PRO A 316 7.59 13.14 -44.65
C PRO A 316 6.40 12.47 -45.33
N LEU A 317 5.73 11.52 -44.66
CA LEU A 317 4.55 10.86 -45.20
C LEU A 317 3.34 11.79 -45.25
N LEU A 318 3.15 12.67 -44.25
CA LEU A 318 2.07 13.65 -44.29
C LEU A 318 2.20 14.62 -45.47
N ILE A 319 3.43 15.06 -45.75
CA ILE A 319 3.73 15.92 -46.90
C ILE A 319 3.47 15.15 -48.20
N TYR A 320 3.97 13.91 -48.30
CA TYR A 320 3.78 13.06 -49.49
C TYR A 320 2.31 12.81 -49.81
N TYR A 321 1.50 12.49 -48.79
CA TYR A 321 0.07 12.24 -48.96
C TYR A 321 -0.79 13.50 -48.99
N GLN A 322 -0.19 14.69 -48.82
CA GLN A 322 -0.89 15.97 -48.76
C GLN A 322 -2.01 16.00 -47.70
N ILE A 323 -1.77 15.32 -46.58
CA ILE A 323 -2.73 15.23 -45.47
C ILE A 323 -2.61 16.48 -44.61
N VAL A 324 -3.69 17.25 -44.53
CA VAL A 324 -3.80 18.39 -43.61
C VAL A 324 -4.43 17.92 -42.29
N PRO A 325 -3.73 18.05 -41.14
CA PRO A 325 -4.29 17.71 -39.85
C PRO A 325 -5.59 18.49 -39.60
N THR A 326 -6.67 17.74 -39.36
CA THR A 326 -7.98 18.30 -39.01
C THR A 326 -8.13 18.33 -37.48
N TRP A 327 -9.27 18.79 -36.94
CA TRP A 327 -9.58 18.76 -35.50
C TRP A 327 -9.44 17.35 -34.88
N LYS A 328 -9.57 16.29 -35.70
CA LYS A 328 -9.36 14.88 -35.31
C LYS A 328 -7.94 14.59 -34.81
N ILE A 329 -6.96 15.47 -35.06
CA ILE A 329 -5.58 15.30 -34.56
C ILE A 329 -5.51 15.12 -33.04
N ILE A 330 -6.51 15.64 -32.30
CA ILE A 330 -6.66 15.47 -30.84
C ILE A 330 -6.82 13.99 -30.44
N LEU A 331 -7.34 13.12 -31.33
CA LEU A 331 -7.45 11.69 -31.06
C LEU A 331 -6.10 11.01 -30.89
N PHE A 332 -5.03 11.55 -31.48
CA PHE A 332 -3.69 11.00 -31.35
C PHE A 332 -3.13 11.10 -29.91
N PRO A 333 -3.03 12.30 -29.28
CA PRO A 333 -2.60 12.39 -27.89
C PRO A 333 -3.56 11.67 -26.92
N VAL A 334 -4.87 11.66 -27.20
CA VAL A 334 -5.84 10.89 -26.41
C VAL A 334 -5.52 9.39 -26.46
N SER A 335 -5.31 8.84 -27.67
CA SER A 335 -4.91 7.44 -27.85
C SER A 335 -3.60 7.12 -27.13
N LEU A 336 -2.58 7.97 -27.25
CA LEU A 336 -1.31 7.79 -26.54
C LEU A 336 -1.50 7.73 -25.02
N ILE A 337 -2.35 8.59 -24.46
CA ILE A 337 -2.65 8.59 -23.03
C ILE A 337 -3.35 7.28 -22.64
N LEU A 338 -4.34 6.83 -23.41
CA LEU A 338 -5.06 5.58 -23.14
C LEU A 338 -4.12 4.36 -23.16
N VAL A 339 -3.27 4.26 -24.19
CA VAL A 339 -2.25 3.21 -24.31
C VAL A 339 -1.23 3.29 -23.18
N ALA A 340 -0.80 4.49 -22.80
CA ALA A 340 0.14 4.69 -21.69
C ALA A 340 -0.47 4.28 -20.35
N ILE A 341 -1.73 4.64 -20.07
CA ILE A 341 -2.43 4.22 -18.84
C ILE A 341 -2.61 2.69 -18.84
N TYR A 342 -2.90 2.08 -20.00
CA TYR A 342 -3.00 0.62 -20.11
C TYR A 342 -1.66 -0.04 -19.76
N ALA A 343 -0.57 0.43 -20.37
CA ALA A 343 0.78 -0.07 -20.11
C ALA A 343 1.19 0.14 -18.64
N VAL A 344 0.88 1.29 -18.06
CA VAL A 344 1.11 1.59 -16.63
C VAL A 344 0.32 0.63 -15.74
N SER A 345 -0.94 0.35 -16.07
CA SER A 345 -1.79 -0.56 -15.29
C SER A 345 -1.16 -1.95 -15.19
N VAL A 346 -0.82 -2.55 -16.33
CA VAL A 346 -0.20 -3.89 -16.34
C VAL A 346 1.20 -3.85 -15.73
N SER A 347 1.95 -2.76 -15.89
CA SER A 347 3.27 -2.57 -15.27
C SER A 347 3.21 -2.48 -13.75
N LEU A 348 2.21 -1.79 -13.18
CA LEU A 348 1.99 -1.73 -11.74
C LEU A 348 1.78 -3.14 -11.18
N PHE A 349 0.94 -3.93 -11.84
CA PHE A 349 0.70 -5.31 -11.44
C PHE A 349 1.97 -6.16 -11.54
N THR A 350 2.57 -6.22 -12.72
CA THR A 350 3.74 -7.08 -13.00
C THR A 350 4.99 -6.67 -12.21
N SER A 351 5.20 -5.38 -11.92
CA SER A 351 6.35 -4.92 -11.15
C SER A 351 6.40 -5.47 -9.73
N THR A 352 5.25 -5.59 -9.07
CA THR A 352 5.20 -6.18 -7.73
C THR A 352 5.50 -7.68 -7.76
N ILE A 353 5.09 -8.39 -8.81
CA ILE A 353 5.32 -9.83 -8.96
C ILE A 353 6.78 -10.08 -9.33
N GLN A 354 7.35 -9.26 -10.22
CA GLN A 354 8.75 -9.31 -10.64
C GLN A 354 9.72 -9.31 -9.45
N THR A 355 9.44 -8.52 -8.39
CA THR A 355 10.28 -8.50 -7.19
C THR A 355 10.37 -9.85 -6.47
N LYS A 356 9.36 -10.71 -6.63
CA LYS A 356 9.33 -12.06 -6.06
C LYS A 356 9.80 -13.12 -7.07
N TRP A 357 9.41 -12.97 -8.33
CA TRP A 357 9.71 -13.90 -9.41
C TRP A 357 10.34 -13.15 -10.59
N ARG A 358 11.64 -13.32 -10.78
CA ARG A 358 12.41 -12.57 -11.78
C ARG A 358 12.03 -12.89 -13.23
N ASP A 359 11.38 -14.02 -13.44
CA ASP A 359 10.97 -14.51 -14.77
C ASP A 359 9.78 -13.75 -15.37
N VAL A 360 9.05 -12.96 -14.57
CA VAL A 360 7.91 -12.17 -15.07
C VAL A 360 8.31 -11.26 -16.22
N SER A 361 9.51 -10.67 -16.17
CA SER A 361 10.02 -9.84 -17.26
C SER A 361 10.27 -10.60 -18.56
N HIS A 362 10.63 -11.88 -18.50
CA HIS A 362 10.75 -12.74 -19.68
C HIS A 362 9.38 -13.03 -20.28
N PHE A 363 8.38 -13.36 -19.44
CA PHE A 363 6.99 -13.53 -19.88
C PHE A 363 6.44 -12.25 -20.52
N VAL A 364 6.68 -11.09 -19.92
CA VAL A 364 6.25 -9.79 -20.48
C VAL A 364 6.92 -9.54 -21.83
N THR A 365 8.21 -9.87 -21.98
CA THR A 365 8.92 -9.74 -23.26
C THR A 365 8.26 -10.59 -24.35
N VAL A 366 7.93 -11.84 -24.04
CA VAL A 366 7.24 -12.75 -24.97
C VAL A 366 5.84 -12.23 -25.29
N ALA A 367 5.09 -11.78 -24.28
CA ALA A 367 3.74 -11.25 -24.45
C ALA A 367 3.71 -10.00 -25.35
N ILE A 368 4.68 -9.09 -25.22
CA ILE A 368 4.81 -7.92 -26.11
C ILE A 368 5.10 -8.36 -27.55
N ARG A 369 5.92 -9.40 -27.76
CA ARG A 369 6.20 -9.92 -29.11
C ARG A 369 4.97 -10.55 -29.74
N ILE A 370 4.26 -11.41 -29.01
CA ILE A 370 3.00 -12.01 -29.49
C ILE A 370 1.96 -10.93 -29.74
N GLY A 371 1.82 -9.99 -28.80
CA GLY A 371 0.87 -8.88 -28.86
C GLY A 371 1.08 -7.98 -30.09
N PHE A 372 2.33 -7.81 -30.55
CA PHE A 372 2.63 -7.05 -31.78
C PHE A 372 1.94 -7.65 -33.01
N TYR A 373 1.87 -8.98 -33.10
CA TYR A 373 1.22 -9.69 -34.20
C TYR A 373 -0.28 -9.89 -34.00
N PHE A 374 -0.72 -9.97 -32.75
CA PHE A 374 -2.13 -10.12 -32.43
C PHE A 374 -2.91 -8.80 -32.52
N THR A 375 -2.25 -7.67 -32.28
CA THR A 375 -2.85 -6.33 -32.30
C THR A 375 -2.64 -5.69 -33.67
N PRO A 376 -3.54 -4.84 -34.19
CA PRO A 376 -3.38 -4.24 -35.52
C PRO A 376 -2.30 -3.15 -35.50
N VAL A 377 -1.04 -3.56 -35.33
CA VAL A 377 0.13 -2.69 -35.27
C VAL A 377 0.66 -2.43 -36.68
N PHE A 378 1.01 -3.49 -37.40
CA PHE A 378 1.45 -3.41 -38.79
C PHE A 378 0.32 -3.63 -39.81
N PHE A 379 -0.91 -3.93 -39.36
CA PHE A 379 -2.09 -4.00 -40.21
C PHE A 379 -3.21 -3.14 -39.65
N THR A 380 -4.24 -2.84 -40.45
CA THR A 380 -5.39 -2.02 -40.02
C THR A 380 -6.55 -2.87 -39.52
N LEU A 381 -7.41 -2.29 -38.68
CA LEU A 381 -8.60 -2.99 -38.19
C LEU A 381 -9.59 -3.25 -39.34
N GLU A 382 -9.67 -2.36 -40.32
CA GLU A 382 -10.45 -2.53 -41.55
C GLU A 382 -10.09 -3.82 -42.30
N MET A 383 -8.81 -4.18 -42.35
CA MET A 383 -8.37 -5.44 -42.96
C MET A 383 -8.92 -6.66 -42.24
N LEU A 384 -9.13 -6.58 -40.92
CA LEU A 384 -9.75 -7.67 -40.17
C LEU A 384 -11.25 -7.74 -40.43
N ILE A 385 -11.93 -6.60 -40.41
CA ILE A 385 -13.38 -6.47 -40.59
C ILE A 385 -13.79 -6.91 -42.00
N ASN A 386 -13.01 -6.55 -43.03
CA ASN A 386 -13.32 -6.81 -44.43
C ASN A 386 -12.94 -8.24 -44.91
N GLY A 387 -12.99 -9.24 -44.01
CA GLY A 387 -12.95 -10.65 -44.41
C GLY A 387 -11.70 -11.45 -44.07
N ARG A 388 -10.78 -10.94 -43.23
CA ARG A 388 -9.66 -11.77 -42.73
C ARG A 388 -9.99 -12.59 -41.49
N ILE A 389 -11.04 -12.22 -40.76
CA ILE A 389 -11.53 -12.97 -39.59
C ILE A 389 -13.02 -13.24 -39.79
N PRO A 390 -13.54 -14.44 -39.44
CA PRO A 390 -14.97 -14.69 -39.44
C PRO A 390 -15.72 -13.69 -38.54
N PRO A 391 -16.88 -13.16 -38.96
CA PRO A 391 -17.62 -12.14 -38.20
C PRO A 391 -17.91 -12.52 -36.75
N GLU A 392 -18.10 -13.81 -36.49
CA GLU A 392 -18.37 -14.39 -35.17
C GLU A 392 -17.25 -14.11 -34.14
N PHE A 393 -15.99 -14.08 -34.60
CA PHE A 393 -14.83 -13.85 -33.72
C PHE A 393 -14.44 -12.38 -33.60
N LEU A 394 -14.96 -11.51 -34.47
CA LEU A 394 -14.60 -10.09 -34.48
C LEU A 394 -15.01 -9.39 -33.17
N THR A 395 -16.21 -9.68 -32.67
CA THR A 395 -16.72 -9.11 -31.41
C THR A 395 -15.86 -9.52 -30.23
N ALA A 396 -15.53 -10.82 -30.12
CA ALA A 396 -14.65 -11.35 -29.09
C ALA A 396 -13.25 -10.72 -29.16
N TYR A 397 -12.71 -10.57 -30.37
CA TYR A 397 -11.41 -9.95 -30.59
C TYR A 397 -11.37 -8.48 -30.12
N LEU A 398 -12.40 -7.68 -30.45
CA LEU A 398 -12.49 -6.28 -30.03
C LEU A 398 -12.61 -6.13 -28.50
N ILE A 399 -13.32 -7.05 -27.84
CA ILE A 399 -13.46 -7.06 -26.37
C ILE A 399 -12.14 -7.45 -25.69
N LEU A 400 -11.44 -8.45 -26.23
CA LEU A 400 -10.19 -8.97 -25.66
C LEU A 400 -9.00 -8.05 -25.92
N ASN A 401 -9.02 -7.27 -27.00
CA ASN A 401 -7.93 -6.38 -27.39
C ASN A 401 -8.35 -4.90 -27.45
N PRO A 402 -8.51 -4.23 -26.29
CA PRO A 402 -8.87 -2.81 -26.26
C PRO A 402 -7.78 -1.91 -26.87
N ILE A 403 -6.52 -2.36 -26.92
CA ILE A 403 -5.42 -1.59 -27.54
C ILE A 403 -5.65 -1.42 -29.04
N ALA A 404 -6.31 -2.39 -29.70
CA ALA A 404 -6.68 -2.29 -31.11
C ALA A 404 -7.55 -1.05 -31.40
N ILE A 405 -8.48 -0.73 -30.50
CA ILE A 405 -9.37 0.44 -30.63
C ILE A 405 -8.58 1.73 -30.48
N TYR A 406 -7.67 1.80 -29.50
CA TYR A 406 -6.83 2.99 -29.30
C TYR A 406 -5.89 3.23 -30.50
N LEU A 407 -5.30 2.17 -31.06
CA LEU A 407 -4.51 2.26 -32.30
C LEU A 407 -5.34 2.77 -33.47
N SER A 408 -6.59 2.31 -33.59
CA SER A 408 -7.52 2.82 -34.60
C SER A 408 -7.77 4.31 -34.43
N MET A 409 -8.03 4.79 -33.20
CA MET A 409 -8.20 6.22 -32.91
C MET A 409 -7.00 7.06 -33.33
N ALA A 410 -5.78 6.55 -33.09
CA ALA A 410 -4.57 7.25 -33.47
C ALA A 410 -4.39 7.35 -34.99
N ARG A 411 -4.82 6.35 -35.76
CA ARG A 411 -4.79 6.39 -37.23
C ARG A 411 -5.80 7.38 -37.77
N THR A 412 -7.04 7.34 -37.28
CA THR A 412 -8.11 8.27 -37.63
C THR A 412 -7.69 9.74 -37.43
N ALA A 413 -6.83 10.01 -36.45
CA ALA A 413 -6.29 11.34 -36.17
C ALA A 413 -5.52 11.95 -37.36
N PHE A 414 -4.89 11.12 -38.19
CA PHE A 414 -4.12 11.54 -39.36
C PHE A 414 -4.84 11.25 -40.66
N THR A 415 -5.41 10.05 -40.85
CA THR A 415 -6.03 9.66 -42.12
C THR A 415 -7.41 10.27 -42.33
N ASN A 416 -8.05 10.77 -41.25
CA ASN A 416 -9.47 11.17 -41.20
C ASN A 416 -10.48 10.05 -41.52
N GLU A 417 -10.00 8.85 -41.85
CA GLU A 417 -10.79 7.63 -42.07
C GLU A 417 -11.13 7.03 -40.71
N SER A 418 -12.39 7.14 -40.31
CA SER A 418 -12.89 6.44 -39.13
C SER A 418 -13.26 5.03 -39.49
N VAL A 419 -12.76 4.06 -38.72
CA VAL A 419 -13.24 2.69 -38.79
C VAL A 419 -14.65 2.65 -38.20
N ASP A 420 -15.59 2.04 -38.92
CA ASP A 420 -16.96 1.83 -38.46
C ASP A 420 -16.98 0.71 -37.41
N ILE A 421 -16.62 1.11 -36.18
CA ILE A 421 -16.69 0.26 -34.99
C ILE A 421 -17.81 0.87 -34.16
N GLY A 422 -18.79 0.07 -33.76
CA GLY A 422 -19.90 0.56 -32.95
C GLY A 422 -19.42 1.25 -31.67
N ILE A 423 -20.12 2.31 -31.28
CA ILE A 423 -19.77 3.18 -30.16
C ILE A 423 -19.63 2.41 -28.83
N GLU A 424 -20.34 1.29 -28.70
CA GLU A 424 -20.28 0.37 -27.58
C GLU A 424 -18.87 -0.16 -27.32
N PHE A 425 -18.08 -0.45 -28.37
CA PHE A 425 -16.73 -0.99 -28.19
C PHE A 425 -15.77 0.05 -27.61
N TYR A 426 -15.97 1.34 -27.92
CA TYR A 426 -15.20 2.41 -27.28
C TYR A 426 -15.48 2.45 -25.78
N TRP A 427 -16.75 2.40 -25.36
CA TRP A 427 -17.13 2.36 -23.95
C TRP A 427 -16.64 1.11 -23.23
N ILE A 428 -16.75 -0.06 -23.86
CA ILE A 428 -16.23 -1.33 -23.32
C ILE A 428 -14.72 -1.23 -23.12
N SER A 429 -13.98 -0.67 -24.09
CA SER A 429 -12.53 -0.50 -23.96
C SER A 429 -12.15 0.43 -22.80
N LEU A 430 -12.87 1.53 -22.61
CA LEU A 430 -12.66 2.46 -21.50
C LEU A 430 -12.98 1.83 -20.15
N LEU A 431 -14.07 1.05 -20.07
CA LEU A 431 -14.44 0.31 -18.87
C LEU A 431 -13.39 -0.75 -18.54
N HIS A 432 -12.89 -1.48 -19.54
CA HIS A 432 -11.83 -2.46 -19.36
C HIS A 432 -10.55 -1.80 -18.82
N LEU A 433 -10.15 -0.65 -19.39
CA LEU A 433 -9.02 0.14 -18.91
C LEU A 433 -9.22 0.58 -17.45
N ALA A 434 -10.41 1.10 -17.11
CA ALA A 434 -10.72 1.56 -15.76
C ALA A 434 -10.65 0.41 -14.74
N ILE A 435 -11.25 -0.75 -15.05
CA ILE A 435 -11.19 -1.94 -14.20
C ILE A 435 -9.74 -2.40 -14.02
N LEU A 436 -8.98 -2.51 -15.12
CA LEU A 436 -7.59 -2.96 -15.09
C LEU A 436 -6.71 -2.01 -14.26
N TYR A 437 -6.86 -0.71 -14.42
CA TYR A 437 -6.12 0.30 -13.65
C TYR A 437 -6.47 0.24 -12.16
N CYS A 438 -7.76 0.16 -11.82
CA CYS A 438 -8.22 0.05 -10.43
C CYS A 438 -7.71 -1.22 -9.74
N LEU A 439 -7.85 -2.38 -10.39
CA LEU A 439 -7.38 -3.66 -9.86
C LEU A 439 -5.85 -3.67 -9.68
N SER A 440 -5.12 -3.17 -10.66
CA SER A 440 -3.66 -3.13 -10.62
C SER A 440 -3.15 -2.15 -9.55
N SER A 441 -3.78 -0.99 -9.42
CA SER A 441 -3.46 0.01 -8.38
C SER A 441 -3.77 -0.51 -6.98
N TYR A 442 -4.89 -1.21 -6.80
CA TYR A 442 -5.23 -1.90 -5.56
C TYR A 442 -4.17 -2.93 -5.19
N TRP A 443 -3.82 -3.81 -6.14
CA TRP A 443 -2.80 -4.84 -5.95
C TRP A 443 -1.45 -4.24 -5.57
N PHE A 444 -1.02 -3.20 -6.30
CA PHE A 444 0.22 -2.49 -6.04
C PHE A 444 0.25 -1.89 -4.63
N SER A 445 -0.78 -1.13 -4.24
CA SER A 445 -0.85 -0.46 -2.93
C SER A 445 -0.77 -1.44 -1.73
N LYS A 446 -1.29 -2.65 -1.91
CA LYS A 446 -1.28 -3.72 -0.90
C LYS A 446 0.07 -4.44 -0.83
N ASN A 447 0.74 -4.60 -1.96
CA ASN A 447 1.93 -5.45 -2.07
C ASN A 447 3.24 -4.67 -2.10
N GLU A 448 3.23 -3.36 -2.37
CA GLU A 448 4.42 -2.52 -2.53
C GLU A 448 5.42 -2.63 -1.36
N ASN A 449 4.93 -2.70 -0.12
CA ASN A 449 5.76 -2.76 1.08
C ASN A 449 6.40 -4.14 1.25
N LYS A 450 5.74 -5.19 0.75
CA LYS A 450 6.28 -6.55 0.73
C LYS A 450 7.31 -6.69 -0.39
N ALA A 451 7.06 -6.09 -1.55
CA ALA A 451 7.94 -6.12 -2.71
C ALA A 451 9.36 -5.67 -2.35
N VAL A 452 9.51 -4.58 -1.57
CA VAL A 452 10.85 -4.10 -1.14
C VAL A 452 11.57 -5.05 -0.19
N LYS A 453 10.89 -5.99 0.48
CA LYS A 453 11.60 -6.98 1.31
C LYS A 453 12.31 -8.06 0.47
N TYR A 454 11.93 -8.20 -0.80
CA TYR A 454 12.52 -9.17 -1.72
C TYR A 454 13.60 -8.54 -2.62
N LEU A 455 13.80 -7.22 -2.53
CA LEU A 455 14.84 -6.46 -3.20
C LEU A 455 16.05 -6.27 -2.28
#